data_AF-A0A7C5KAW3-F1
#
_entry.id   AF-A0A7C5KAW3-F1
#
_cell.length_a   1.000
_cell.length_b   1.000
_cell.length_c   1.000
_cell.angle_alpha   90.00
_cell.angle_beta   90.00
_cell.angle_gamma   90.00
#
_symmetry.space_group_name_H-M   'P 1'
#
loop_
_entity.id
_entity.type
_entity.pdbx_description
1 polymer ?
#
loop_
_entity_poly.entity_id
_entity_poly.type
_entity_poly.pdbx_seq_one_letter_code
_entity_poly.pdbx_strand_id
1 'polypeptide(L)'
;MSLKKNKRKFPNVPDVYLRDFIRGVLDGDGWISIDKKGREICIGLSGGSYEFLKELSDKLRKGLSLSTNNLRCRRRITRKGKTTIVYSIEWYGKNAFKVIRFLYDNLSNTNLFLHRKFIKQQEARKIFEKIRRVTREDVEEKFGVPIKTFLKQLLYERKANVTQIAKELGVRSSTIYEWVKKSGLKLPKKQRKYSITKCPICGRRFRKYNTSKRYCSLACAISSRLTGKTVNCIVCSKQIYRPAWWFKRNKYPICSRECQGRWKKNSFRKRYFKTK
;
A
#
# COMPACT_ATOMS: atom_id res chain seq x y z
N MET A 1 -28.54 6.51 48.81
CA MET A 1 -28.40 7.97 48.62
C MET A 1 -28.60 8.31 47.14
N SER A 2 -29.72 8.97 46.83
CA SER A 2 -30.33 9.07 45.50
C SER A 2 -29.46 9.82 44.48
N LEU A 3 -28.96 9.12 43.45
CA LEU A 3 -28.43 9.74 42.24
C LEU A 3 -29.62 10.38 41.52
N LYS A 4 -29.82 11.70 41.67
CA LYS A 4 -30.72 12.45 40.78
C LYS A 4 -30.23 12.24 39.34
N LYS A 5 -30.80 11.25 38.66
CA LYS A 5 -30.66 11.01 37.23
C LYS A 5 -31.20 12.27 36.56
N ASN A 6 -30.33 13.16 36.13
CA ASN A 6 -30.67 14.21 35.19
C ASN A 6 -31.04 13.50 33.87
N LYS A 7 -32.26 12.98 33.78
CA LYS A 7 -32.91 12.47 32.57
C LYS A 7 -33.23 13.65 31.66
N ARG A 8 -32.20 14.39 31.26
CA ARG A 8 -32.34 15.43 30.24
C ARG A 8 -32.65 14.69 28.94
N LYS A 9 -33.87 14.82 28.46
CA LYS A 9 -34.27 14.38 27.12
C LYS A 9 -33.72 15.38 26.09
N PHE A 10 -33.63 14.96 24.83
CA PHE A 10 -33.36 15.91 23.76
C PHE A 10 -34.56 16.88 23.67
N PRO A 11 -34.32 18.20 23.63
CA PRO A 11 -35.41 19.16 23.55
C PRO A 11 -36.11 19.09 22.18
N ASN A 12 -37.38 19.48 22.13
CA ASN A 12 -38.06 19.67 20.85
C ASN A 12 -37.50 20.93 20.19
N VAL A 13 -36.61 20.76 19.20
CA VAL A 13 -35.95 21.84 18.47
C VAL A 13 -36.46 21.83 17.04
N PRO A 14 -37.02 22.96 16.53
CA PRO A 14 -37.39 23.08 15.12
C PRO A 14 -36.22 22.77 14.19
N ASP A 15 -36.48 22.14 13.05
CA ASP A 15 -35.41 21.69 12.13
C ASP A 15 -34.50 22.84 11.66
N VAL A 16 -35.05 24.04 11.52
CA VAL A 16 -34.30 25.26 11.16
C VAL A 16 -33.21 25.62 12.19
N TYR A 17 -33.45 25.32 13.48
CA TYR A 17 -32.52 25.61 14.58
C TYR A 17 -31.74 24.38 15.04
N LEU A 18 -32.06 23.19 14.53
CA LEU A 18 -31.42 21.94 14.95
C LEU A 18 -29.91 21.99 14.78
N ARG A 19 -29.45 22.58 13.66
CA ARG A 19 -28.04 22.76 13.36
C ARG A 19 -27.34 23.64 14.39
N ASP A 20 -27.93 24.80 14.72
CA ASP A 20 -27.37 25.74 15.69
C ASP A 20 -27.39 25.19 17.11
N PHE A 21 -28.45 24.48 17.48
CA PHE A 21 -28.54 23.78 18.76
C PHE A 21 -27.43 22.75 18.94
N ILE A 22 -27.23 21.87 17.95
CA ILE A 22 -26.18 20.84 18.00
C ILE A 22 -24.80 21.52 18.05
N ARG A 23 -24.58 22.60 17.28
CA ARG A 23 -23.33 23.37 17.33
C ARG A 23 -23.09 23.95 18.72
N GLY A 24 -24.10 24.54 19.36
CA GLY A 24 -23.98 25.09 20.71
C GLY A 24 -23.61 24.04 21.76
N VAL A 25 -24.25 22.87 21.71
CA VAL A 25 -23.91 21.73 22.59
C VAL A 25 -22.48 21.27 22.37
N LEU A 26 -22.05 21.15 21.11
CA LEU A 26 -20.70 20.71 20.77
C LEU A 26 -19.63 21.73 21.12
N ASP A 27 -19.92 23.01 20.94
CA ASP A 27 -19.00 24.09 21.27
C ASP A 27 -18.77 24.19 22.78
N GLY A 28 -19.83 23.97 23.58
CA GLY A 28 -19.78 23.92 25.03
C GLY A 28 -19.04 22.69 25.56
N ASP A 29 -19.59 21.49 25.33
CA ASP A 29 -19.17 20.23 25.99
C ASP A 29 -18.41 19.26 25.07
N GLY A 30 -18.30 19.60 23.79
CA GLY A 30 -17.63 18.76 22.80
C GLY A 30 -16.14 19.02 22.66
N TRP A 31 -15.50 18.24 21.82
CA TRP A 31 -14.12 18.42 21.38
C TRP A 31 -13.95 18.03 19.92
N ILE A 32 -12.95 18.67 19.32
CA ILE A 32 -12.41 18.30 18.01
C ILE A 32 -10.94 18.03 18.28
N SER A 33 -10.50 16.82 17.94
CA SER A 33 -9.14 16.39 18.16
C SER A 33 -8.58 15.74 16.90
N ILE A 34 -7.26 15.78 16.82
CA ILE A 34 -6.47 15.16 15.77
C ILE A 34 -5.57 14.19 16.51
N ASP A 35 -5.47 12.95 16.04
CA ASP A 35 -4.54 11.97 16.61
C ASP A 35 -3.12 12.56 16.68
N LYS A 36 -2.32 12.19 17.69
CA LYS A 36 -0.96 12.72 17.90
C LYS A 36 -0.07 12.54 16.67
N LYS A 37 -0.32 11.49 15.89
CA LYS A 37 0.42 11.20 14.65
C LYS A 37 -0.17 11.89 13.42
N GLY A 38 -1.23 12.68 13.56
CA GLY A 38 -1.91 13.37 12.47
C GLY A 38 -2.50 12.41 11.44
N ARG A 39 -3.02 11.25 11.88
CA ARG A 39 -3.53 10.19 10.98
C ARG A 39 -5.04 10.02 11.00
N GLU A 40 -5.72 10.66 11.96
CA GLU A 40 -7.16 10.58 12.10
C GLU A 40 -7.69 11.84 12.78
N ILE A 41 -8.87 12.26 12.36
CA ILE A 41 -9.63 13.32 13.02
C ILE A 41 -10.77 12.70 13.82
N CYS A 42 -11.07 13.32 14.95
CA CYS A 42 -12.14 12.93 15.84
C CYS A 42 -12.94 14.16 16.25
N ILE A 43 -14.25 14.01 16.31
CA ILE A 43 -15.15 14.95 16.93
C ILE A 43 -16.04 14.17 17.89
N GLY A 44 -16.24 14.71 19.08
CA GLY A 44 -17.02 14.02 20.09
C GLY A 44 -17.60 14.97 21.13
N LEU A 45 -18.50 14.43 21.92
CA LEU A 45 -19.06 15.10 23.08
C LEU A 45 -19.28 14.11 24.21
N SER A 46 -19.23 14.61 25.45
CA SER A 46 -19.52 13.85 26.65
C SER A 46 -20.70 14.47 27.37
N GLY A 47 -21.53 13.64 28.00
CA GLY A 47 -22.72 14.09 28.70
C GLY A 47 -23.16 13.12 29.79
N GLY A 48 -24.00 13.63 30.69
CA GLY A 48 -24.58 12.84 31.79
C GLY A 48 -25.85 12.07 31.42
N SER A 49 -26.45 12.34 30.25
CA SER A 49 -27.70 11.70 29.79
C SER A 49 -27.44 10.84 28.56
N TYR A 50 -27.63 9.53 28.71
CA TYR A 50 -27.56 8.57 27.61
C TYR A 50 -28.64 8.82 26.56
N GLU A 51 -29.88 9.07 27.00
CA GLU A 51 -31.03 9.31 26.13
C GLU A 51 -30.79 10.50 25.21
N PHE A 52 -30.28 11.61 25.76
CA PHE A 52 -29.91 12.80 25.00
C PHE A 52 -28.88 12.49 23.91
N LEU A 53 -27.77 11.83 24.27
CA LEU A 53 -26.70 11.54 23.31
C LEU A 53 -27.13 10.53 22.25
N LYS A 54 -27.99 9.57 22.61
CA LYS A 54 -28.54 8.60 21.67
C LYS A 54 -29.42 9.29 20.63
N GLU A 55 -30.35 10.14 21.07
CA GLU A 55 -31.23 10.85 20.16
C GLU A 55 -30.47 11.84 19.26
N LEU A 56 -29.51 12.58 19.82
CA LEU A 56 -28.60 13.43 19.05
C LEU A 56 -27.83 12.62 18.00
N SER A 57 -27.32 11.44 18.38
CA SER A 57 -26.63 10.53 17.45
C SER A 57 -27.54 10.06 16.32
N ASP A 58 -28.79 9.75 16.62
CA ASP A 58 -29.72 9.20 15.65
C ASP A 58 -30.21 10.28 14.67
N LYS A 59 -30.45 11.51 15.15
CA LYS A 59 -30.72 12.67 14.28
C LYS A 59 -29.56 12.94 13.33
N LEU A 60 -28.32 12.99 13.82
CA LEU A 60 -27.13 13.17 12.97
C LEU A 60 -26.92 12.01 11.99
N ARG A 61 -27.18 10.76 12.43
CA ARG A 61 -27.04 9.59 11.56
C ARG A 61 -28.02 9.64 10.39
N LYS A 62 -29.28 9.97 10.67
CA LYS A 62 -30.34 10.11 9.65
C LYS A 62 -30.03 11.26 8.71
N GLY A 63 -29.69 12.44 9.25
CA GLY A 63 -29.43 13.64 8.44
C GLY A 63 -28.15 13.60 7.60
N LEU A 64 -27.11 12.90 8.05
CA LEU A 64 -25.79 12.90 7.38
C LEU A 64 -25.38 11.55 6.78
N SER A 65 -26.25 10.55 6.86
CA SER A 65 -25.99 9.16 6.44
C SER A 65 -24.64 8.65 6.98
N LEU A 66 -24.50 8.69 8.31
CA LEU A 66 -23.27 8.27 9.00
C LEU A 66 -23.21 6.74 9.08
N SER A 67 -22.02 6.16 8.85
CA SER A 67 -21.87 4.69 8.81
C SER A 67 -21.88 4.03 10.20
N THR A 68 -21.36 4.71 11.21
CA THR A 68 -21.19 4.17 12.57
C THR A 68 -21.32 5.28 13.62
N ASN A 69 -21.74 4.89 14.82
CA ASN A 69 -21.74 5.75 16.00
C ASN A 69 -20.98 5.08 17.15
N ASN A 70 -20.03 5.79 17.77
CA ASN A 70 -19.28 5.26 18.91
C ASN A 70 -19.81 5.84 20.22
N LEU A 71 -21.05 5.48 20.58
CA LEU A 71 -21.61 5.82 21.88
C LEU A 71 -21.02 4.89 22.94
N ARG A 72 -20.29 5.46 23.89
CA ARG A 72 -19.57 4.76 24.95
C ARG A 72 -20.11 5.17 26.31
N CYS A 73 -20.09 4.24 27.25
CA CYS A 73 -20.39 4.46 28.66
C CYS A 73 -19.14 4.13 29.46
N ARG A 74 -18.66 5.06 30.30
CA ARG A 74 -17.49 4.87 31.16
C ARG A 74 -17.88 5.16 32.60
N ARG A 75 -17.54 4.24 33.51
CA ARG A 75 -17.57 4.49 34.95
C ARG A 75 -16.22 5.09 35.36
N ARG A 76 -16.24 6.20 36.08
CA ARG A 76 -15.05 6.85 36.63
C ARG A 76 -15.20 7.01 38.13
N ILE A 77 -14.17 6.63 38.87
CA ILE A 77 -14.06 6.94 40.29
C ILE A 77 -13.41 8.32 40.38
N THR A 78 -14.11 9.27 41.00
CA THR A 78 -13.58 10.62 41.23
C THR A 78 -12.48 10.60 42.28
N ARG A 79 -11.67 11.66 42.35
CA ARG A 79 -10.65 11.83 43.42
C ARG A 79 -11.23 11.72 44.84
N LYS A 80 -12.54 11.96 44.99
CA LYS A 80 -13.28 11.86 46.26
C LYS A 80 -13.93 10.48 46.47
N GLY A 81 -13.51 9.44 45.75
CA GLY A 81 -14.05 8.08 45.85
C GLY A 81 -15.47 7.88 45.28
N LYS A 82 -16.12 8.92 44.75
CA LYS A 82 -17.48 8.81 44.19
C LYS A 82 -17.45 8.25 42.77
N THR A 83 -18.25 7.21 42.51
CA THR A 83 -18.44 6.65 41.16
C THR A 83 -19.37 7.54 40.34
N THR A 84 -18.89 7.99 39.17
CA THR A 84 -19.64 8.77 38.20
C THR A 84 -19.75 8.01 36.89
N ILE A 85 -20.94 8.03 36.29
CA ILE A 85 -21.18 7.46 34.95
C ILE A 85 -21.09 8.61 33.95
N VAL A 86 -20.24 8.44 32.94
CA VAL A 86 -20.07 9.41 31.85
C VAL A 86 -20.39 8.71 30.54
N TYR A 87 -21.27 9.31 29.75
CA TYR A 87 -21.55 8.87 28.39
C TYR A 87 -20.80 9.77 27.42
N SER A 88 -20.24 9.20 26.36
CA SER A 88 -19.52 9.95 25.32
C SER A 88 -19.85 9.40 23.96
N ILE A 89 -20.05 10.27 22.97
CA ILE A 89 -20.15 9.87 21.57
C ILE A 89 -19.00 10.46 20.77
N GLU A 90 -18.39 9.63 19.91
CA GLU A 90 -17.25 10.00 19.09
C GLU A 90 -17.48 9.57 17.63
N TRP A 91 -17.17 10.48 16.71
CA TRP A 91 -17.09 10.20 15.28
C TRP A 91 -15.66 10.36 14.82
N TYR A 92 -15.25 9.51 13.89
CA TYR A 92 -13.89 9.46 13.36
C TYR A 92 -13.88 9.57 11.83
N GLY A 93 -12.73 9.98 11.28
CA GLY A 93 -12.47 9.97 9.84
C GLY A 93 -13.55 10.67 9.01
N LYS A 94 -14.14 9.95 8.04
CA LYS A 94 -15.18 10.50 7.14
C LYS A 94 -16.44 10.93 7.88
N ASN A 95 -16.84 10.22 8.94
CA ASN A 95 -18.00 10.60 9.76
C ASN A 95 -17.71 11.88 10.53
N ALA A 96 -16.51 12.01 11.13
CA ALA A 96 -16.09 13.24 11.79
C ALA A 96 -16.11 14.43 10.83
N PHE A 97 -15.56 14.25 9.62
CA PHE A 97 -15.55 15.28 8.59
C PHE A 97 -16.97 15.73 8.18
N LYS A 98 -17.89 14.78 7.99
CA LYS A 98 -19.30 15.09 7.69
C LYS A 98 -19.96 15.92 8.79
N VAL A 99 -19.76 15.54 10.05
CA VAL A 99 -20.30 16.29 11.20
C VAL A 99 -19.69 17.69 11.27
N ILE A 100 -18.37 17.83 11.10
CA ILE A 100 -17.68 19.13 11.07
C ILE A 100 -18.24 20.02 9.95
N ARG A 101 -18.44 19.47 8.74
CA ARG A 101 -19.03 20.20 7.61
C ARG A 101 -20.44 20.65 7.92
N PHE A 102 -21.28 19.74 8.40
CA PHE A 102 -22.65 20.07 8.81
C PHE A 102 -22.71 21.19 9.84
N LEU A 103 -21.80 21.23 10.81
CA LEU A 103 -21.84 22.25 11.85
C LEU A 103 -21.26 23.59 11.40
N TYR A 104 -20.17 23.60 10.64
CA TYR A 104 -19.39 24.82 10.38
C TYR A 104 -19.33 25.29 8.91
N ASP A 105 -19.98 24.62 7.94
CA ASP A 105 -20.06 25.11 6.55
C ASP A 105 -20.99 26.32 6.42
N ASN A 106 -20.66 27.30 5.59
CA ASN A 106 -21.53 28.46 5.32
C ASN A 106 -21.91 29.25 6.59
N LEU A 107 -21.00 29.33 7.58
CA LEU A 107 -21.19 30.23 8.71
C LEU A 107 -20.94 31.67 8.27
N SER A 108 -21.83 32.55 8.69
CA SER A 108 -21.72 33.99 8.58
C SER A 108 -21.34 34.61 9.93
N ASN A 109 -20.95 35.90 9.93
CA ASN A 109 -20.58 36.61 11.16
C ASN A 109 -21.73 36.76 12.17
N THR A 110 -22.98 36.49 11.77
CA THR A 110 -24.15 36.53 12.65
C THR A 110 -24.39 35.19 13.35
N ASN A 111 -23.72 34.11 12.94
CA ASN A 111 -23.91 32.80 13.54
C ASN A 111 -23.11 32.67 14.84
N LEU A 112 -23.73 32.07 15.87
CA LEU A 112 -23.08 31.81 17.15
C LEU A 112 -22.18 30.58 17.07
N PHE A 113 -20.87 30.77 17.24
CA PHE A 113 -19.90 29.68 17.37
C PHE A 113 -18.74 30.10 18.29
N LEU A 114 -18.07 29.12 18.90
CA LEU A 114 -16.89 29.39 19.70
C LEU A 114 -15.64 29.43 18.81
N HIS A 115 -14.96 30.58 18.77
CA HIS A 115 -13.79 30.81 17.93
C HIS A 115 -12.71 29.72 18.09
N ARG A 116 -12.43 29.29 19.32
CA ARG A 116 -11.47 28.19 19.60
C ARG A 116 -11.84 26.87 18.91
N LYS A 117 -13.12 26.56 18.77
CA LYS A 117 -13.61 25.35 18.10
C LYS A 117 -13.60 25.52 16.60
N PHE A 118 -13.92 26.73 16.13
CA PHE A 118 -13.82 27.10 14.72
C PHE A 118 -12.38 27.00 14.19
N ILE A 119 -11.36 27.40 14.96
CA ILE A 119 -9.96 27.19 14.56
C ILE A 119 -9.66 25.68 14.49
N LYS A 120 -10.03 24.92 15.53
CA LYS A 120 -9.76 23.48 15.61
C LYS A 120 -10.41 22.67 14.48
N GLN A 121 -11.61 23.05 14.07
CA GLN A 121 -12.28 22.38 12.95
C GLN A 121 -11.57 22.66 11.62
N GLN A 122 -11.06 23.88 11.39
CA GLN A 122 -10.25 24.18 10.20
C GLN A 122 -8.95 23.37 10.16
N GLU A 123 -8.25 23.24 11.29
CA GLU A 123 -7.08 22.37 11.41
C GLU A 123 -7.41 20.91 11.07
N ALA A 124 -8.51 20.40 11.65
CA ALA A 124 -8.97 19.03 11.40
C ALA A 124 -9.31 18.82 9.91
N ARG A 125 -9.98 19.76 9.24
CA ARG A 125 -10.27 19.66 7.80
C ARG A 125 -9.01 19.54 6.96
N LYS A 126 -8.03 20.43 7.19
CA LYS A 126 -6.74 20.40 6.47
C LYS A 126 -6.02 19.06 6.64
N ILE A 127 -6.06 18.49 7.85
CA ILE A 127 -5.46 17.18 8.12
C ILE A 127 -6.25 16.06 7.44
N PHE A 128 -7.58 16.10 7.50
CA PHE A 128 -8.42 15.11 6.83
C PHE A 128 -8.19 15.10 5.32
N GLU A 129 -8.13 16.25 4.67
CA GLU A 129 -7.84 16.36 3.23
C GLU A 129 -6.48 15.78 2.86
N LYS A 130 -5.46 15.94 3.71
CA LYS A 130 -4.13 15.35 3.49
C LYS A 130 -4.12 13.82 3.62
N ILE A 131 -4.89 13.26 4.55
CA ILE A 131 -4.88 11.81 4.82
C ILE A 131 -5.88 11.07 3.91
N ARG A 132 -6.98 11.72 3.55
CA ARG A 132 -8.09 11.08 2.85
C ARG A 132 -7.61 10.56 1.50
N ARG A 133 -7.90 9.28 1.25
CA ARG A 133 -7.69 8.67 -0.06
C ARG A 133 -8.78 9.16 -1.00
N VAL A 134 -8.38 9.56 -2.20
CA VAL A 134 -9.32 9.82 -3.31
C VAL A 134 -10.13 8.54 -3.54
N THR A 135 -11.43 8.65 -3.42
CA THR A 135 -12.36 7.55 -3.67
C THR A 135 -12.87 7.60 -5.11
N ARG A 136 -13.62 6.57 -5.48
CA ARG A 136 -14.25 6.51 -6.80
C ARG A 136 -15.23 7.68 -6.97
N GLU A 137 -16.01 7.96 -5.93
CA GLU A 137 -17.03 9.00 -5.93
C GLU A 137 -16.40 10.39 -6.11
N ASP A 138 -15.22 10.64 -5.52
CA ASP A 138 -14.50 11.90 -5.68
C ASP A 138 -14.12 12.17 -7.15
N VAL A 139 -13.77 11.11 -7.88
CA VAL A 139 -13.42 11.21 -9.31
C VAL A 139 -14.70 11.41 -10.13
N GLU A 140 -15.77 10.69 -9.80
CA GLU A 140 -17.07 10.84 -10.48
C GLU A 140 -17.64 12.25 -10.29
N GLU A 141 -17.55 12.82 -9.09
CA GLU A 141 -17.95 14.20 -8.79
C GLU A 141 -17.08 15.22 -9.55
N LYS A 142 -15.75 15.03 -9.54
CA LYS A 142 -14.81 15.95 -10.18
C LYS A 142 -14.96 16.03 -11.70
N PHE A 143 -15.26 14.90 -12.35
CA PHE A 143 -15.34 14.82 -13.81
C PHE A 143 -16.77 14.72 -14.35
N GLY A 144 -17.78 14.63 -13.47
CA GLY A 144 -19.20 14.52 -13.84
C GLY A 144 -19.56 13.26 -14.62
N VAL A 145 -18.68 12.25 -14.63
CA VAL A 145 -18.85 11.01 -15.41
C VAL A 145 -18.60 9.78 -14.55
N PRO A 146 -19.32 8.66 -14.78
CA PRO A 146 -19.05 7.41 -14.08
C PRO A 146 -17.60 6.94 -14.28
N ILE A 147 -16.98 6.39 -13.23
CA ILE A 147 -15.55 6.00 -13.28
C ILE A 147 -15.27 5.00 -14.41
N LYS A 148 -16.26 4.16 -14.73
CA LYS A 148 -16.14 3.14 -15.77
C LYS A 148 -15.96 3.80 -17.14
N THR A 149 -16.74 4.83 -17.43
CA THR A 149 -16.67 5.60 -18.67
C THR A 149 -15.34 6.35 -18.73
N PHE A 150 -14.97 7.01 -17.64
CA PHE A 150 -13.71 7.72 -17.53
C PHE A 150 -12.48 6.82 -17.75
N LEU A 151 -12.43 5.67 -17.07
CA LEU A 151 -11.35 4.70 -17.24
C LEU A 151 -11.33 4.11 -18.65
N LYS A 152 -12.48 3.93 -19.29
CA LYS A 152 -12.55 3.45 -20.67
C LYS A 152 -11.91 4.46 -21.64
N GLN A 153 -12.23 5.74 -21.51
CA GLN A 153 -11.61 6.81 -22.31
C GLN A 153 -10.09 6.82 -22.12
N LEU A 154 -9.61 6.80 -20.87
CA LEU A 154 -8.17 6.84 -20.60
C LEU A 154 -7.42 5.59 -21.11
N LEU A 155 -7.97 4.40 -20.88
CA LEU A 155 -7.28 3.14 -21.22
C LEU A 155 -7.31 2.84 -22.73
N TYR A 156 -8.40 3.14 -23.42
CA TYR A 156 -8.60 2.71 -24.81
C TYR A 156 -8.40 3.83 -25.83
N GLU A 157 -8.90 5.05 -25.55
CA GLU A 157 -8.79 6.18 -26.49
C GLU A 157 -7.42 6.85 -26.36
N ARG A 158 -7.05 7.24 -25.13
CA ARG A 158 -5.74 7.86 -24.86
C ARG A 158 -4.58 6.85 -24.76
N LYS A 159 -4.89 5.55 -24.71
CA LYS A 159 -3.90 4.46 -24.52
C LYS A 159 -2.96 4.70 -23.33
N ALA A 160 -3.46 5.37 -22.29
CA ALA A 160 -2.68 5.67 -21.10
C ALA A 160 -2.41 4.40 -20.30
N ASN A 161 -1.22 4.28 -19.75
CA ASN A 161 -0.89 3.18 -18.85
C ASN A 161 -1.43 3.44 -17.44
N VAL A 162 -1.62 2.37 -16.66
CA VAL A 162 -2.18 2.45 -15.30
C VAL A 162 -1.39 3.41 -14.40
N THR A 163 -0.08 3.49 -14.57
CA THR A 163 0.79 4.39 -13.78
C THR A 163 0.58 5.87 -14.13
N GLN A 164 0.35 6.19 -15.41
CA GLN A 164 0.02 7.53 -15.88
C GLN A 164 -1.33 7.97 -15.32
N ILE A 165 -2.35 7.10 -15.43
CA ILE A 165 -3.69 7.36 -14.88
C ILE A 165 -3.62 7.60 -13.37
N ALA A 166 -2.85 6.77 -12.66
CA ALA A 166 -2.67 6.91 -11.22
C ALA A 166 -2.02 8.26 -10.84
N LYS A 167 -1.01 8.69 -11.59
CA LYS A 167 -0.35 9.99 -11.39
C LYS A 167 -1.30 11.15 -11.65
N GLU A 168 -2.07 11.10 -12.73
CA GLU A 168 -3.05 12.13 -13.10
C GLU A 168 -4.14 12.29 -12.03
N LEU A 169 -4.60 11.19 -11.45
CA LEU A 169 -5.62 11.19 -10.40
C LEU A 169 -5.08 11.36 -8.98
N GLY A 170 -3.75 11.40 -8.80
CA GLY A 170 -3.13 11.48 -7.47
C GLY A 170 -3.37 10.24 -6.60
N VAL A 171 -3.56 9.06 -7.22
CA VAL A 171 -3.81 7.79 -6.51
C VAL A 171 -2.68 6.79 -6.73
N ARG A 172 -2.69 5.70 -5.97
CA ARG A 172 -1.76 4.59 -6.19
C ARG A 172 -2.19 3.77 -7.40
N SER A 173 -1.23 3.23 -8.14
CA SER A 173 -1.50 2.32 -9.28
C SER A 173 -2.41 1.16 -8.90
N SER A 174 -2.24 0.59 -7.69
CA SER A 174 -3.10 -0.49 -7.17
C SER A 174 -4.57 -0.10 -7.09
N THR A 175 -4.88 1.15 -6.75
CA THR A 175 -6.26 1.66 -6.69
C THR A 175 -6.91 1.64 -8.08
N ILE A 176 -6.16 2.03 -9.12
CA ILE A 176 -6.65 1.95 -10.49
C ILE A 176 -6.89 0.49 -10.93
N TYR A 177 -5.97 -0.44 -10.59
CA TYR A 177 -6.19 -1.86 -10.87
C TYR A 177 -7.49 -2.38 -10.23
N GLU A 178 -7.75 -2.01 -8.97
CA GLU A 178 -8.99 -2.37 -8.28
C GLU A 178 -10.22 -1.77 -8.95
N TRP A 179 -10.19 -0.49 -9.33
CA TRP A 179 -11.31 0.17 -10.00
C TRP A 179 -11.61 -0.43 -11.37
N VAL A 180 -10.58 -0.75 -12.15
CA VAL A 180 -10.70 -1.45 -13.43
C VAL A 180 -11.35 -2.81 -13.24
N LYS A 181 -10.89 -3.59 -12.25
CA LYS A 181 -11.45 -4.91 -11.91
C LYS A 181 -12.92 -4.79 -11.49
N LYS A 182 -13.25 -3.90 -10.55
CA LYS A 182 -14.63 -3.68 -10.07
C LYS A 182 -15.57 -3.16 -11.16
N SER A 183 -15.05 -2.43 -12.14
CA SER A 183 -15.83 -1.93 -13.27
C SER A 183 -16.03 -2.95 -14.39
N GLY A 184 -15.47 -4.16 -14.25
CA GLY A 184 -15.51 -5.22 -15.27
C GLY A 184 -14.68 -4.91 -16.51
N LEU A 185 -13.73 -3.98 -16.42
CA LEU A 185 -12.87 -3.60 -17.54
C LEU A 185 -11.66 -4.54 -17.60
N LYS A 186 -11.19 -4.83 -18.82
CA LYS A 186 -9.91 -5.53 -19.04
C LYS A 186 -8.82 -4.49 -19.29
N LEU A 187 -7.61 -4.79 -18.84
CA LEU A 187 -6.46 -3.97 -19.17
C LEU A 187 -5.96 -4.29 -20.58
N PRO A 188 -5.47 -3.29 -21.33
CA PRO A 188 -4.82 -3.53 -22.61
C PRO A 188 -3.65 -4.50 -22.43
N LYS A 189 -3.55 -5.53 -23.28
CA LYS A 189 -2.42 -6.46 -23.24
C LYS A 189 -1.14 -5.67 -23.57
N LYS A 190 -0.20 -5.63 -22.62
CA LYS A 190 1.11 -5.02 -22.86
C LYS A 190 1.84 -5.86 -23.91
N GLN A 191 2.03 -5.30 -25.11
CA GLN A 191 2.89 -5.93 -26.10
C GLN A 191 4.31 -6.01 -25.54
N ARG A 192 4.86 -7.23 -25.47
CA ARG A 192 6.24 -7.42 -25.01
C ARG A 192 7.18 -6.87 -26.08
N LYS A 193 7.83 -5.75 -25.79
CA LYS A 193 8.94 -5.26 -26.63
C LYS A 193 10.04 -6.31 -26.62
N TYR A 194 10.54 -6.64 -27.81
CA TYR A 194 11.70 -7.51 -27.98
C TYR A 194 12.72 -6.79 -28.86
N SER A 195 13.98 -7.12 -28.65
CA SER A 195 15.08 -6.76 -29.55
C SER A 195 15.55 -8.01 -30.28
N ILE A 196 16.05 -7.85 -31.50
CA ILE A 196 16.70 -8.93 -32.24
C ILE A 196 18.20 -8.79 -31.97
N THR A 197 18.84 -9.86 -31.50
CA THR A 197 20.28 -9.88 -31.21
C THR A 197 20.93 -11.12 -31.81
N LYS A 198 22.21 -11.02 -32.17
CA LYS A 198 23.00 -12.13 -32.72
C LYS A 198 23.59 -12.97 -31.59
N CYS A 199 23.48 -14.29 -31.67
CA CYS A 199 24.15 -15.19 -30.73
C CYS A 199 25.68 -15.14 -30.95
N PRO A 200 26.50 -14.96 -29.90
CA PRO A 200 27.95 -14.89 -30.06
C PRO A 200 28.59 -16.25 -30.39
N ILE A 201 27.90 -17.37 -30.17
CA ILE A 201 28.44 -18.71 -30.41
C ILE A 201 28.10 -19.25 -31.80
N CYS A 202 26.83 -19.18 -32.19
CA CYS A 202 26.37 -19.76 -33.46
C CYS A 202 25.99 -18.71 -34.52
N GLY A 203 26.07 -17.41 -34.19
CA GLY A 203 25.69 -16.34 -35.11
C GLY A 203 24.19 -16.20 -35.42
N ARG A 204 23.33 -17.11 -34.94
CA ARG A 204 21.87 -17.05 -35.18
C ARG A 204 21.26 -15.80 -34.54
N ARG A 205 20.42 -15.09 -35.28
CA ARG A 205 19.60 -13.97 -34.76
C ARG A 205 18.43 -14.54 -33.96
N PHE A 206 18.18 -14.01 -32.76
CA PHE A 206 17.09 -14.46 -31.90
C PHE A 206 16.40 -13.30 -31.17
N ARG A 207 15.13 -13.51 -30.80
CA ARG A 207 14.34 -12.53 -30.04
C ARG A 207 14.77 -12.52 -28.58
N LYS A 208 15.03 -11.32 -28.07
CA LYS A 208 15.47 -11.05 -26.72
C LYS A 208 14.45 -10.14 -26.02
N TYR A 209 13.75 -10.70 -25.02
CA TYR A 209 12.72 -10.00 -24.24
C TYR A 209 13.27 -9.31 -22.99
N ASN A 210 14.46 -9.68 -22.52
CA ASN A 210 15.14 -9.11 -21.37
C ASN A 210 16.60 -8.79 -21.73
N THR A 211 17.22 -7.83 -21.06
CA THR A 211 18.62 -7.42 -21.34
C THR A 211 19.66 -8.50 -21.02
N SER A 212 19.32 -9.52 -20.23
CA SER A 212 20.25 -10.55 -19.75
C SER A 212 20.47 -11.74 -20.69
N LYS A 213 19.53 -12.07 -21.59
CA LYS A 213 19.71 -13.22 -22.49
C LYS A 213 20.80 -12.95 -23.55
N ARG A 214 21.92 -13.67 -23.47
CA ARG A 214 23.07 -13.52 -24.39
C ARG A 214 23.11 -14.57 -25.51
N TYR A 215 22.55 -15.76 -25.27
CA TYR A 215 22.64 -16.90 -26.19
C TYR A 215 21.25 -17.28 -26.72
N CYS A 216 21.20 -17.79 -27.96
CA CYS A 216 19.94 -18.20 -28.57
C CYS A 216 19.34 -19.46 -27.91
N SER A 217 20.19 -20.36 -27.40
CA SER A 217 19.81 -21.65 -26.82
C SER A 217 20.69 -22.02 -25.62
N LEU A 218 20.24 -23.00 -24.83
CA LEU A 218 21.01 -23.57 -23.72
C LEU A 218 22.31 -24.20 -24.23
N ALA A 219 22.29 -24.88 -25.38
CA ALA A 219 23.47 -25.42 -26.02
C ALA A 219 24.54 -24.34 -26.27
N CYS A 220 24.18 -23.22 -26.89
CA CYS A 220 25.12 -22.09 -27.08
C CYS A 220 25.62 -21.52 -25.75
N ALA A 221 24.76 -21.46 -24.72
CA ALA A 221 25.19 -21.02 -23.40
C ALA A 221 26.21 -21.99 -22.78
N ILE A 222 26.01 -23.31 -22.93
CA ILE A 222 26.96 -24.32 -22.45
C ILE A 222 28.27 -24.23 -23.24
N SER A 223 28.21 -24.17 -24.57
CA SER A 223 29.39 -24.02 -25.44
C SER A 223 30.20 -22.78 -25.10
N SER A 224 29.56 -21.65 -24.77
CA SER A 224 30.26 -20.45 -24.33
C SER A 224 31.07 -20.62 -23.03
N ARG A 225 30.68 -21.59 -22.20
CA ARG A 225 31.38 -21.93 -20.94
C ARG A 225 32.48 -22.96 -21.17
N LEU A 226 32.48 -23.67 -22.32
CA LEU A 226 33.48 -24.64 -22.68
C LEU A 226 34.76 -23.95 -23.21
N THR A 227 35.48 -23.27 -22.33
CA THR A 227 36.73 -22.54 -22.66
C THR A 227 37.96 -23.43 -22.83
N GLY A 228 37.80 -24.74 -22.65
CA GLY A 228 38.87 -25.71 -22.56
C GLY A 228 39.11 -26.50 -23.85
N LYS A 229 39.86 -27.59 -23.72
CA LYS A 229 40.11 -28.54 -24.81
C LYS A 229 39.99 -29.98 -24.33
N THR A 230 39.66 -30.88 -25.26
CA THR A 230 39.73 -32.32 -25.03
C THR A 230 41.18 -32.77 -25.11
N VAL A 231 41.63 -33.51 -24.11
CA VAL A 231 42.99 -34.04 -24.01
C VAL A 231 42.93 -35.50 -23.60
N ASN A 232 43.97 -36.26 -23.94
CA ASN A 232 44.06 -37.66 -23.54
C ASN A 232 44.68 -37.76 -22.15
N CYS A 233 44.14 -38.67 -21.33
CA CYS A 233 44.75 -39.04 -20.06
C CYS A 233 46.14 -39.62 -20.32
N ILE A 234 47.16 -39.12 -19.63
CA ILE A 234 48.54 -39.60 -19.84
C ILE A 234 48.80 -41.03 -19.33
N VAL A 235 47.85 -41.62 -18.61
CA VAL A 235 47.98 -42.97 -18.01
C VAL A 235 47.19 -44.02 -18.77
N CYS A 236 45.97 -43.70 -19.19
CA CYS A 236 45.07 -44.66 -19.84
C CYS A 236 44.56 -44.20 -21.21
N SER A 237 45.04 -43.08 -21.72
CA SER A 237 44.68 -42.49 -23.03
C SER A 237 43.21 -42.09 -23.20
N LYS A 238 42.35 -42.26 -22.20
CA LYS A 238 40.93 -41.82 -22.25
C LYS A 238 40.82 -40.33 -22.55
N GLN A 239 39.98 -39.97 -23.53
CA GLN A 239 39.65 -38.58 -23.84
C GLN A 239 38.86 -37.93 -22.70
N ILE A 240 39.34 -36.78 -22.23
CA ILE A 240 38.70 -35.99 -21.18
C ILE A 240 38.71 -34.51 -21.57
N TYR A 241 37.60 -33.83 -21.32
CA TYR A 241 37.54 -32.38 -21.44
C TYR A 241 38.11 -31.71 -20.18
N ARG A 242 38.99 -30.71 -20.35
CA ARG A 242 39.50 -29.88 -19.26
C ARG A 242 39.34 -28.39 -19.58
N PRO A 243 38.73 -27.58 -18.69
CA PRO A 243 38.57 -26.14 -18.91
C PRO A 243 39.92 -25.42 -18.93
N ALA A 244 40.03 -24.27 -19.61
CA ALA A 244 41.29 -23.54 -19.76
C ALA A 244 42.01 -23.25 -18.43
N TRP A 245 41.26 -22.91 -17.37
CA TRP A 245 41.84 -22.64 -16.04
C TRP A 245 42.53 -23.86 -15.44
N TRP A 246 42.11 -25.08 -15.78
CA TRP A 246 42.68 -26.31 -15.26
C TRP A 246 44.14 -26.47 -15.72
N PHE A 247 44.42 -26.11 -16.97
CA PHE A 247 45.77 -26.13 -17.55
C PHE A 247 46.71 -25.08 -16.95
N LYS A 248 46.20 -23.99 -16.37
CA LYS A 248 47.02 -23.00 -15.66
C LYS A 248 47.66 -23.58 -14.39
N ARG A 249 47.06 -24.62 -13.80
CA ARG A 249 47.50 -25.24 -12.53
C ARG A 249 48.07 -26.64 -12.70
N ASN A 250 47.75 -27.32 -13.80
CA ASN A 250 48.05 -28.73 -13.98
C ASN A 250 48.69 -28.97 -15.34
N LYS A 251 49.89 -29.57 -15.33
CA LYS A 251 50.64 -29.92 -16.54
C LYS A 251 50.22 -31.27 -17.15
N TYR A 252 49.71 -32.18 -16.31
CA TYR A 252 49.52 -33.59 -16.67
C TYR A 252 48.04 -33.98 -16.64
N PRO A 253 47.38 -34.11 -17.81
CA PRO A 253 45.97 -34.51 -17.88
C PRO A 253 45.75 -35.92 -17.37
N ILE A 254 44.98 -36.04 -16.28
CA ILE A 254 44.66 -37.31 -15.64
C ILE A 254 43.14 -37.42 -15.51
N CYS A 255 42.55 -38.55 -15.89
CA CYS A 255 41.09 -38.71 -15.95
C CYS A 255 40.43 -39.09 -14.61
N SER A 256 41.13 -39.82 -13.74
CA SER A 256 40.57 -40.37 -12.49
C SER A 256 41.61 -40.41 -11.36
N ARG A 257 41.13 -40.58 -10.12
CA ARG A 257 42.00 -40.77 -8.93
C ARG A 257 42.93 -41.98 -9.09
N GLU A 258 42.45 -43.06 -9.69
CA GLU A 258 43.26 -44.25 -9.98
C GLU A 258 44.42 -43.95 -10.92
N CYS A 259 44.16 -43.26 -12.03
CA CYS A 259 45.21 -42.82 -12.95
C CYS A 259 46.19 -41.87 -12.24
N GLN A 260 45.71 -41.02 -11.34
CA GLN A 260 46.57 -40.16 -10.54
C GLN A 260 47.50 -40.98 -9.62
N GLY A 261 46.98 -42.02 -8.98
CA GLY A 261 47.76 -42.95 -8.17
C GLY A 261 48.83 -43.69 -8.98
N ARG A 262 48.46 -44.24 -10.14
CA ARG A 262 49.40 -44.90 -11.07
C ARG A 262 50.48 -43.94 -11.56
N TRP A 263 50.10 -42.70 -11.93
CA TRP A 263 51.06 -41.68 -12.35
C TRP A 263 52.05 -41.30 -11.25
N LYS A 264 51.57 -41.09 -10.01
CA LYS A 264 52.44 -40.82 -8.86
C LYS A 264 53.42 -41.97 -8.62
N LYS A 265 52.95 -43.22 -8.54
CA LYS A 265 53.82 -44.42 -8.37
C LYS A 265 54.91 -44.49 -9.44
N ASN A 266 54.56 -44.28 -10.71
CA ASN A 266 55.51 -44.30 -11.84
C ASN A 266 56.48 -43.11 -11.82
N SER A 267 56.04 -41.94 -11.37
CA SER A 267 56.86 -40.74 -11.27
C SER A 267 57.87 -40.81 -10.13
N PHE A 268 57.50 -41.42 -8.99
CA PHE A 268 58.42 -41.69 -7.88
C PHE A 268 59.50 -42.69 -8.28
N ARG A 269 59.15 -43.80 -8.96
CA ARG A 269 60.13 -44.76 -9.49
C ARG A 269 61.15 -44.09 -10.42
N LYS A 270 60.71 -43.26 -11.38
CA LYS A 270 61.61 -42.57 -12.31
C LYS A 270 62.57 -41.56 -11.67
N ARG A 271 62.27 -41.01 -10.50
CA ARG A 271 63.18 -40.10 -9.77
C ARG A 271 64.33 -40.85 -9.08
N TYR A 272 64.04 -42.02 -8.50
CA TYR A 272 65.04 -42.83 -7.78
C TYR A 272 66.10 -43.47 -8.69
N PHE A 273 65.76 -43.76 -9.95
CA PHE A 273 66.70 -44.37 -10.91
C PHE A 273 67.51 -43.35 -11.73
N LYS A 274 67.38 -42.04 -11.48
CA LYS A 274 68.14 -40.98 -12.16
C LYS A 274 69.29 -40.40 -11.34
N THR A 275 69.50 -40.91 -10.13
CA THR A 275 70.53 -40.46 -9.17
C THR A 275 71.56 -41.56 -8.87
N LYS A 276 71.78 -42.48 -9.81
CA LYS A 276 72.93 -43.39 -9.84
C LYS A 276 73.74 -43.12 -11.09
#